data_AF-A0A956NHW9-F1
#
_entry.id   AF-A0A956NHW9-F1
#
_cell.length_a   1.000
_cell.length_b   1.000
_cell.length_c   1.000
_cell.angle_alpha   90.00
_cell.angle_beta   90.00
_cell.angle_gamma   90.00
#
_symmetry.space_group_name_H-M   'P 1'
#
loop_
_entity.id
_entity.type
_entity.pdbx_description
1 polymer ?
#
loop_
_entity_poly.entity_id
_entity_poly.type
_entity_poly.pdbx_seq_one_letter_code
_entity_poly.pdbx_strand_id
1 'polypeptide(L)'
;RLSDKIVLEQAVEEASRAWPAYPENLAAMEMWLEGPSRDLVRRLPIHERRLRELSERAHSEEEGTLLYENPADQLEYRLLSALLPPLREFADEETGAIPEMERRIEFARTVEQRSLVDAADDWRAAIEAIGAPNRSPRYSGLEIAPQIGLVPLGPDPVTGFWEFAHLQSGVPPVRNDAGELVLSDSTGLVFVLLPPSTAIIGALLPTPDHPLGSPFVDPLARPEEAPLDTVQIGDPFFLSKYEMTQSQWLSVNAENPSTGKAGERYWGELHTLRHPVENVTWFDCVETTRRLGLTLPTEAQWEFAARAGTTTPTWAGAERALQCRENSGDRRLHEAEPFQTNWFDCDDGYAHTAPVGVFDANPFGFHDVLGNVWEWVLDDAGSFSLPTRPSDGLRLEGKAETGIFRGCSYNYPPRVARRVGLERKKQFDIGLRPARVVDPLRNDRSEKLESADSQAHMRRGGSIRTRRPNGVETPTGAHP
;
A
#
# COMPACT_ATOMS: atom_id res chain seq x y z
N ARG A 1 33.53 16.26 -2.87
CA ARG A 1 33.54 15.34 -4.04
C ARG A 1 33.16 13.93 -3.62
N LEU A 2 33.93 13.22 -2.77
CA LEU A 2 33.43 12.02 -2.06
C LEU A 2 32.21 12.35 -1.16
N SER A 3 32.21 13.58 -0.62
CA SER A 3 31.09 14.17 0.12
C SER A 3 29.78 14.14 -0.64
N ASP A 4 29.77 14.42 -1.95
CA ASP A 4 28.52 14.67 -2.68
C ASP A 4 27.78 13.37 -2.97
N LYS A 5 28.51 12.25 -3.11
CA LYS A 5 27.90 10.93 -3.15
C LYS A 5 27.17 10.60 -1.84
N ILE A 6 27.85 10.82 -0.70
CA ILE A 6 27.26 10.59 0.63
C ILE A 6 26.06 11.51 0.85
N VAL A 7 26.19 12.78 0.49
CA VAL A 7 25.10 13.76 0.64
C VAL A 7 23.92 13.43 -0.28
N LEU A 8 24.17 12.90 -1.50
CA LEU A 8 23.11 12.41 -2.38
C LEU A 8 22.38 11.20 -1.79
N GLU A 9 23.11 10.21 -1.30
CA GLU A 9 22.55 9.02 -0.63
C GLU A 9 21.71 9.43 0.59
N GLN A 10 22.22 10.34 1.42
CA GLN A 10 21.49 10.90 2.57
C GLN A 10 20.25 11.67 2.14
N ALA A 11 20.35 12.52 1.09
CA ALA A 11 19.20 13.28 0.60
C ALA A 11 18.09 12.34 0.09
N VAL A 12 18.43 11.27 -0.62
CA VAL A 12 17.44 10.27 -1.08
C VAL A 12 16.78 9.57 0.12
N GLU A 13 17.55 9.18 1.13
CA GLU A 13 17.01 8.54 2.33
C GLU A 13 16.10 9.47 3.14
N GLU A 14 16.50 10.73 3.35
CA GLU A 14 15.71 11.74 4.05
C GLU A 14 14.41 12.06 3.30
N ALA A 15 14.46 12.17 1.97
CA ALA A 15 13.27 12.38 1.14
C ALA A 15 12.25 11.25 1.30
N SER A 16 12.72 10.00 1.37
CA SER A 16 11.90 8.81 1.58
C SER A 16 11.21 8.79 2.95
N ARG A 17 11.92 9.25 4.00
CA ARG A 17 11.38 9.34 5.36
C ARG A 17 10.33 10.44 5.53
N ALA A 18 10.34 11.45 4.66
CA ALA A 18 9.39 12.57 4.71
C ALA A 18 8.02 12.25 4.06
N TRP A 19 7.77 10.99 3.70
CA TRP A 19 6.43 10.49 3.33
C TRP A 19 5.64 10.02 4.57
N PRO A 20 4.29 10.05 4.54
CA PRO A 20 3.42 10.49 3.45
C PRO A 20 3.37 12.02 3.27
N ALA A 21 2.84 12.51 2.16
CA ALA A 21 2.74 13.94 1.84
C ALA A 21 1.58 14.62 2.62
N TYR A 22 1.61 14.53 3.93
CA TYR A 22 0.55 15.03 4.82
C TYR A 22 1.09 16.16 5.72
N PRO A 23 0.21 16.97 6.35
CA PRO A 23 0.61 18.12 7.16
C PRO A 23 1.65 17.80 8.24
N GLU A 24 1.60 16.61 8.85
CA GLU A 24 2.55 16.17 9.87
C GLU A 24 4.00 16.09 9.37
N ASN A 25 4.21 15.87 8.06
CA ASN A 25 5.54 15.78 7.45
C ASN A 25 5.96 17.05 6.71
N LEU A 26 5.10 18.08 6.66
CA LEU A 26 5.35 19.31 5.91
C LEU A 26 6.67 19.97 6.31
N ALA A 27 6.92 20.11 7.62
CA ALA A 27 8.15 20.72 8.12
C ALA A 27 9.40 19.93 7.71
N ALA A 28 9.35 18.59 7.72
CA ALA A 28 10.47 17.75 7.30
C ALA A 28 10.76 17.92 5.79
N MET A 29 9.71 18.01 4.97
CA MET A 29 9.84 18.24 3.53
C MET A 29 10.40 19.62 3.21
N GLU A 30 9.95 20.67 3.90
CA GLU A 30 10.47 22.03 3.75
C GLU A 30 11.95 22.12 4.16
N MET A 31 12.31 21.52 5.30
CA MET A 31 13.70 21.43 5.74
C MET A 31 14.59 20.68 4.74
N TRP A 32 14.07 19.62 4.12
CA TRP A 32 14.82 18.88 3.09
C TRP A 32 15.10 19.74 1.85
N LEU A 33 14.15 20.57 1.41
CA LEU A 33 14.36 21.51 0.30
C LEU A 33 15.32 22.64 0.64
N GLU A 34 15.26 23.15 1.87
CA GLU A 34 16.16 24.20 2.38
C GLU A 34 17.57 23.67 2.69
N GLY A 35 17.70 22.35 2.84
CA GLY A 35 18.95 21.65 3.11
C GLY A 35 19.90 21.54 1.89
N PRO A 36 20.83 20.56 1.91
CA PRO A 36 21.88 20.45 0.90
C PRO A 36 21.37 19.98 -0.48
N SER A 37 20.10 19.57 -0.60
CA SER A 37 19.51 19.00 -1.82
C SER A 37 19.60 19.93 -3.01
N ARG A 38 19.26 21.23 -2.85
CA ARG A 38 19.38 22.22 -3.92
C ARG A 38 20.84 22.55 -4.25
N ASP A 39 21.74 22.47 -3.26
CA ASP A 39 23.17 22.66 -3.49
C ASP A 39 23.78 21.51 -4.30
N LEU A 40 23.32 20.27 -4.11
CA LEU A 40 23.74 19.13 -4.94
C LEU A 40 23.42 19.39 -6.41
N VAL A 41 22.19 19.80 -6.72
CA VAL A 41 21.75 20.15 -8.08
C VAL A 41 22.61 21.29 -8.64
N ARG A 42 22.85 22.35 -7.87
CA ARG A 42 23.73 23.46 -8.30
C ARG A 42 25.17 23.03 -8.61
N ARG A 43 25.67 21.96 -7.99
CA ARG A 43 27.03 21.43 -8.22
C ARG A 43 27.11 20.47 -9.42
N LEU A 44 25.99 19.97 -9.95
CA LEU A 44 25.99 19.06 -11.10
C LEU A 44 26.81 19.59 -12.30
N PRO A 45 26.62 20.83 -12.80
CA PRO A 45 27.39 21.34 -13.94
C PRO A 45 28.90 21.43 -13.67
N ILE A 46 29.30 21.59 -12.40
CA ILE A 46 30.71 21.62 -11.98
C ILE A 46 31.31 20.22 -12.10
N HIS A 47 30.60 19.20 -11.62
CA HIS A 47 31.01 17.80 -11.70
C HIS A 47 31.09 17.31 -13.14
N GLU A 48 30.13 17.69 -13.99
CA GLU A 48 30.14 17.33 -15.40
C GLU A 48 31.31 17.96 -16.16
N ARG A 49 31.59 19.24 -15.91
CA ARG A 49 32.76 19.91 -16.48
C ARG A 49 34.04 19.22 -16.06
N ARG A 50 34.16 18.87 -14.78
CA ARG A 50 35.33 18.19 -14.24
C ARG A 50 35.52 16.80 -14.84
N LEU A 51 34.45 16.03 -15.02
CA LEU A 51 34.54 14.72 -15.69
C LEU A 51 35.01 14.87 -17.14
N ARG A 52 34.51 15.86 -17.89
CA ARG A 52 34.99 16.15 -19.26
C ARG A 52 36.48 16.50 -19.28
N GLU A 53 36.93 17.40 -18.41
CA GLU A 53 38.35 17.76 -18.30
C GLU A 53 39.27 16.58 -17.95
N LEU A 54 38.78 15.62 -17.14
CA LEU A 54 39.53 14.40 -16.82
C LEU A 54 39.55 13.45 -18.03
N SER A 55 38.43 13.31 -18.73
CA SER A 55 38.32 12.46 -19.92
C SER A 55 39.29 12.90 -21.03
N GLU A 56 39.49 14.22 -21.19
CA GLU A 56 40.43 14.79 -22.17
C GLU A 56 41.92 14.57 -21.80
N ARG A 57 42.23 14.33 -20.52
CA ARG A 57 43.61 14.07 -20.04
C ARG A 57 43.98 12.59 -20.05
N ALA A 58 43.00 11.72 -20.22
CA ALA A 58 43.26 10.30 -20.30
C ALA A 58 43.90 9.95 -21.65
N HIS A 59 44.82 9.00 -21.61
CA HIS A 59 45.32 8.36 -22.81
C HIS A 59 44.57 7.03 -22.97
N SER A 60 44.09 6.75 -24.19
CA SER A 60 43.44 5.48 -24.52
C SER A 60 44.49 4.46 -24.93
N GLU A 61 44.46 3.27 -24.32
CA GLU A 61 45.03 2.08 -24.94
C GLU A 61 43.94 1.35 -25.78
N GLU A 62 44.38 0.42 -26.63
CA GLU A 62 43.49 -0.52 -27.30
C GLU A 62 42.61 -1.22 -26.25
N GLU A 63 41.30 -1.39 -26.54
CA GLU A 63 40.24 -1.87 -25.64
C GLU A 63 39.53 -0.82 -24.75
N GLY A 64 39.60 0.47 -25.08
CA GLY A 64 38.66 1.49 -24.55
C GLY A 64 38.80 1.78 -23.05
N THR A 65 39.89 1.33 -22.43
CA THR A 65 40.22 1.64 -21.04
C THR A 65 41.00 2.96 -20.98
N LEU A 66 40.48 3.92 -20.23
CA LEU A 66 41.15 5.21 -20.00
C LEU A 66 42.22 5.08 -18.92
N LEU A 67 43.47 5.36 -19.29
CA LEU A 67 44.61 5.41 -18.38
C LEU A 67 45.01 6.85 -18.09
N TYR A 68 45.44 7.10 -16.85
CA TYR A 68 45.83 8.42 -16.37
C TYR A 68 47.25 8.37 -15.84
N GLU A 69 48.06 9.36 -16.18
CA GLU A 69 49.41 9.49 -15.63
C GLU A 69 49.40 9.74 -14.12
N ASN A 70 48.37 10.44 -13.63
CA ASN A 70 48.18 10.74 -12.23
C ASN A 70 47.12 9.81 -11.60
N PRO A 71 47.49 8.97 -10.62
CA PRO A 71 46.54 8.10 -9.90
C PRO A 71 45.37 8.86 -9.25
N ALA A 72 45.58 10.12 -8.86
CA ALA A 72 44.51 10.96 -8.29
C ALA A 72 43.44 11.32 -9.35
N ASP A 73 43.85 11.61 -10.58
CA ASP A 73 42.92 11.89 -11.69
C ASP A 73 42.12 10.63 -12.05
N GLN A 74 42.77 9.44 -12.04
CA GLN A 74 42.07 8.16 -12.24
C GLN A 74 41.03 7.87 -11.15
N LEU A 75 41.37 8.14 -9.88
CA LEU A 75 40.43 7.98 -8.77
C LEU A 75 39.27 8.96 -8.90
N GLU A 76 39.56 10.23 -9.21
CA GLU A 76 38.54 11.25 -9.36
C GLU A 76 37.57 10.94 -10.52
N TYR A 77 38.10 10.52 -11.67
CA TYR A 77 37.29 10.12 -12.81
C TYR A 77 36.32 8.99 -12.44
N ARG A 78 36.81 7.95 -11.75
CA ARG A 78 35.96 6.83 -11.29
C ARG A 78 34.85 7.29 -10.36
N LEU A 79 35.17 8.18 -9.40
CA LEU A 79 34.18 8.69 -8.45
C LEU A 79 33.11 9.56 -9.14
N LEU A 80 33.50 10.44 -10.06
CA LEU A 80 32.55 11.28 -10.80
C LEU A 80 31.70 10.46 -11.78
N SER A 81 32.30 9.46 -12.44
CA SER A 81 31.56 8.55 -13.33
C SER A 81 30.49 7.77 -12.58
N ALA A 82 30.73 7.42 -11.30
CA ALA A 82 29.75 6.77 -10.45
C ALA A 82 28.70 7.75 -9.87
N LEU A 83 29.07 9.00 -9.60
CA LEU A 83 28.18 10.01 -9.00
C LEU A 83 27.20 10.63 -10.02
N LEU A 84 27.67 10.92 -11.23
CA LEU A 84 26.90 11.74 -12.18
C LEU A 84 25.57 11.11 -12.63
N PRO A 85 25.46 9.80 -12.94
CA PRO A 85 24.18 9.23 -13.35
C PRO A 85 23.05 9.41 -12.31
N PRO A 86 23.19 8.99 -11.04
CA PRO A 86 22.13 9.21 -10.05
C PRO A 86 21.96 10.70 -9.70
N LEU A 87 23.02 11.51 -9.77
CA LEU A 87 22.89 12.96 -9.55
C LEU A 87 22.09 13.65 -10.67
N ARG A 88 22.20 13.18 -11.92
CA ARG A 88 21.41 13.70 -13.04
C ARG A 88 19.94 13.35 -12.89
N GLU A 89 19.62 12.13 -12.51
CA GLU A 89 18.24 11.70 -12.22
C GLU A 89 17.66 12.51 -11.06
N PHE A 90 18.41 12.67 -9.97
CA PHE A 90 18.03 13.50 -8.84
C PHE A 90 17.76 14.97 -9.23
N ALA A 91 18.56 15.49 -10.16
CA ALA A 91 18.53 16.87 -10.62
C ALA A 91 17.59 17.11 -11.81
N ASP A 92 16.87 16.09 -12.30
CA ASP A 92 15.96 16.25 -13.42
C ASP A 92 14.89 17.32 -13.12
N GLU A 93 14.65 18.21 -14.07
CA GLU A 93 13.82 19.41 -13.87
C GLU A 93 12.32 19.08 -13.80
N GLU A 94 11.89 17.91 -14.27
CA GLU A 94 10.48 17.49 -14.29
C GLU A 94 10.23 16.34 -13.31
N THR A 95 11.08 15.32 -13.37
CA THR A 95 10.92 14.06 -12.64
C THR A 95 11.90 13.89 -11.48
N GLY A 96 12.83 14.83 -11.29
CA GLY A 96 13.84 14.76 -10.23
C GLY A 96 13.25 14.98 -8.83
N ALA A 97 14.11 14.83 -7.83
CA ALA A 97 13.71 14.85 -6.43
C ALA A 97 13.26 16.23 -5.95
N ILE A 98 13.79 17.33 -6.52
CA ILE A 98 13.38 18.69 -6.15
C ILE A 98 11.93 18.99 -6.60
N PRO A 99 11.56 18.84 -7.89
CA PRO A 99 10.17 19.00 -8.31
C PRO A 99 9.20 18.03 -7.63
N GLU A 100 9.61 16.78 -7.39
CA GLU A 100 8.81 15.80 -6.65
C GLU A 100 8.50 16.27 -5.21
N MET A 101 9.51 16.72 -4.47
CA MET A 101 9.32 17.24 -3.12
C MET A 101 8.46 18.51 -3.10
N GLU A 102 8.62 19.41 -4.08
CA GLU A 102 7.78 20.61 -4.20
C GLU A 102 6.30 20.26 -4.42
N ARG A 103 6.00 19.26 -5.26
CA ARG A 103 4.63 18.75 -5.44
C ARG A 103 4.06 18.16 -4.15
N ARG A 104 4.87 17.43 -3.37
CA ARG A 104 4.45 16.85 -2.08
C ARG A 104 4.14 17.91 -1.04
N ILE A 105 4.97 18.97 -0.95
CA ILE A 105 4.74 20.10 -0.06
C ILE A 105 3.45 20.82 -0.42
N GLU A 106 3.21 21.07 -1.71
CA GLU A 106 1.97 21.71 -2.16
C GLU A 106 0.74 20.85 -1.84
N PHE A 107 0.83 19.54 -2.06
CA PHE A 107 -0.23 18.62 -1.67
C PHE A 107 -0.45 18.64 -0.14
N ALA A 108 0.60 18.54 0.67
CA ALA A 108 0.51 18.56 2.13
C ALA A 108 -0.09 19.85 2.70
N ARG A 109 0.17 21.01 2.06
CA ARG A 109 -0.42 22.31 2.45
C ARG A 109 -1.91 22.40 2.13
N THR A 110 -2.38 21.67 1.12
CA THR A 110 -3.75 21.81 0.60
C THR A 110 -4.66 20.64 0.96
N VAL A 111 -4.13 19.49 1.36
CA VAL A 111 -4.91 18.27 1.57
C VAL A 111 -5.96 18.43 2.67
N GLU A 112 -5.67 19.12 3.78
CA GLU A 112 -6.64 19.34 4.85
C GLU A 112 -7.82 20.22 4.37
N GLN A 113 -7.52 21.32 3.66
CA GLN A 113 -8.55 22.18 3.07
C GLN A 113 -9.43 21.37 2.11
N ARG A 114 -8.82 20.61 1.19
CA ARG A 114 -9.52 19.84 0.15
C ARG A 114 -10.35 18.67 0.70
N SER A 115 -9.82 17.96 1.70
CA SER A 115 -10.46 16.75 2.24
C SER A 115 -11.43 17.02 3.38
N LEU A 116 -11.25 18.10 4.15
CA LEU A 116 -12.08 18.39 5.31
C LEU A 116 -13.00 19.59 5.11
N VAL A 117 -12.46 20.71 4.64
CA VAL A 117 -13.19 21.98 4.58
C VAL A 117 -14.05 22.05 3.32
N ASP A 118 -13.46 21.79 2.15
CA ASP A 118 -14.17 21.83 0.87
C ASP A 118 -15.22 20.70 0.79
N ALA A 119 -14.96 19.57 1.44
CA ALA A 119 -15.87 18.41 1.53
C ALA A 119 -16.70 18.39 2.84
N ALA A 120 -16.82 19.51 3.56
CA ALA A 120 -17.45 19.53 4.88
C ALA A 120 -18.93 19.09 4.87
N ASP A 121 -19.67 19.43 3.81
CA ASP A 121 -21.07 19.04 3.67
C ASP A 121 -21.22 17.56 3.34
N ASP A 122 -20.35 17.02 2.48
CA ASP A 122 -20.29 15.58 2.16
C ASP A 122 -19.95 14.75 3.40
N TRP A 123 -18.99 15.22 4.21
CA TRP A 123 -18.65 14.58 5.48
C TRP A 123 -19.82 14.60 6.47
N ARG A 124 -20.54 15.72 6.57
CA ARG A 124 -21.71 15.81 7.45
C ARG A 124 -22.79 14.80 7.04
N ALA A 125 -23.05 14.68 5.74
CA ALA A 125 -23.99 13.70 5.20
C ALA A 125 -23.53 12.25 5.45
N ALA A 126 -22.24 11.97 5.24
CA ALA A 126 -21.65 10.66 5.50
C ALA A 126 -21.78 10.24 6.96
N ILE A 127 -21.33 11.11 7.88
CA ILE A 127 -21.35 10.83 9.32
C ILE A 127 -22.79 10.63 9.83
N GLU A 128 -23.73 11.48 9.42
CA GLU A 128 -25.14 11.33 9.80
C GLU A 128 -25.72 10.00 9.30
N ALA A 129 -25.44 9.63 8.04
CA ALA A 129 -25.99 8.41 7.45
C ALA A 129 -25.36 7.12 8.00
N ILE A 130 -24.04 7.12 8.23
CA ILE A 130 -23.29 5.98 8.78
C ILE A 130 -23.69 5.74 10.24
N GLY A 131 -23.77 6.81 11.03
CA GLY A 131 -24.13 6.75 12.45
C GLY A 131 -25.61 6.47 12.73
N ALA A 132 -26.50 6.57 11.73
CA ALA A 132 -27.94 6.34 11.90
C ALA A 132 -28.31 4.86 11.65
N PRO A 133 -28.62 4.06 12.69
CA PRO A 133 -28.86 2.61 12.53
C PRO A 133 -30.08 2.27 11.66
N ASN A 134 -31.05 3.18 11.58
CA ASN A 134 -32.23 3.04 10.72
C ASN A 134 -31.96 3.36 9.24
N ARG A 135 -30.89 4.10 8.93
CA ARG A 135 -30.48 4.41 7.56
C ARG A 135 -29.42 3.43 7.06
N SER A 136 -28.47 3.07 7.92
CA SER A 136 -27.37 2.17 7.58
C SER A 136 -27.19 1.07 8.63
N PRO A 137 -28.10 0.09 8.70
CA PRO A 137 -28.09 -0.95 9.74
C PRO A 137 -26.77 -1.75 9.78
N ARG A 138 -26.10 -1.90 8.62
CA ARG A 138 -24.79 -2.57 8.50
C ARG A 138 -23.69 -1.96 9.37
N TYR A 139 -23.73 -0.64 9.58
CA TYR A 139 -22.71 0.07 10.37
C TYR A 139 -23.03 0.06 11.87
N SER A 140 -24.21 -0.43 12.28
CA SER A 140 -24.58 -0.59 13.69
C SER A 140 -24.37 0.68 14.55
N GLY A 141 -24.55 1.86 13.95
CA GLY A 141 -24.33 3.15 14.64
C GLY A 141 -22.86 3.56 14.77
N LEU A 142 -22.01 3.11 13.84
CA LEU A 142 -20.60 3.47 13.79
C LEU A 142 -20.40 4.99 13.79
N GLU A 143 -19.56 5.48 14.70
CA GLU A 143 -19.14 6.88 14.74
C GLU A 143 -17.77 7.03 14.07
N ILE A 144 -17.67 7.95 13.12
CA ILE A 144 -16.42 8.31 12.45
C ILE A 144 -16.25 9.82 12.43
N ALA A 145 -15.00 10.27 12.41
CA ALA A 145 -14.64 11.66 12.14
C ALA A 145 -14.24 11.84 10.66
N PRO A 146 -14.25 13.08 10.13
CA PRO A 146 -13.63 13.37 8.84
C PRO A 146 -12.17 12.89 8.80
N GLN A 147 -11.77 12.29 7.68
CA GLN A 147 -10.48 11.64 7.50
C GLN A 147 -9.62 12.45 6.54
N ILE A 148 -8.48 12.98 6.99
CA ILE A 148 -7.60 13.77 6.11
C ILE A 148 -7.15 12.90 4.92
N GLY A 149 -7.22 13.47 3.73
CA GLY A 149 -6.86 12.82 2.48
C GLY A 149 -7.97 11.98 1.84
N LEU A 150 -9.12 11.82 2.49
CA LEU A 150 -10.31 11.17 1.93
C LEU A 150 -11.45 12.17 1.69
N VAL A 151 -12.22 11.94 0.63
CA VAL A 151 -13.47 12.65 0.36
C VAL A 151 -14.62 11.66 0.17
N PRO A 152 -15.78 11.84 0.83
CA PRO A 152 -16.92 10.94 0.64
C PRO A 152 -17.47 11.02 -0.78
N LEU A 153 -17.77 9.87 -1.39
CA LEU A 153 -18.42 9.73 -2.69
C LEU A 153 -19.91 9.38 -2.58
N GLY A 154 -20.40 9.16 -1.36
CA GLY A 154 -21.74 8.65 -1.09
C GLY A 154 -21.79 7.11 -0.99
N PRO A 155 -22.95 6.56 -0.61
CA PRO A 155 -23.14 5.11 -0.59
C PRO A 155 -23.17 4.55 -2.01
N ASP A 156 -22.59 3.36 -2.19
CA ASP A 156 -22.81 2.56 -3.40
C ASP A 156 -24.32 2.29 -3.57
N PRO A 157 -24.93 2.61 -4.72
CA PRO A 157 -26.37 2.48 -4.91
C PRO A 157 -26.90 1.04 -4.83
N VAL A 158 -26.04 0.05 -5.11
CA VAL A 158 -26.42 -1.37 -5.10
C VAL A 158 -26.20 -1.94 -3.71
N THR A 159 -25.01 -1.77 -3.18
CA THR A 159 -24.63 -2.43 -1.92
C THR A 159 -25.07 -1.61 -0.74
N GLY A 160 -24.99 -0.28 -0.78
CA GLY A 160 -25.25 0.65 0.31
C GLY A 160 -24.07 0.86 1.27
N PHE A 161 -22.89 0.31 0.98
CA PHE A 161 -21.67 0.67 1.70
C PHE A 161 -21.17 2.05 1.27
N TRP A 162 -20.65 2.83 2.21
CA TRP A 162 -20.10 4.16 1.95
C TRP A 162 -18.74 4.09 1.26
N GLU A 163 -18.58 4.92 0.23
CA GLU A 163 -17.37 4.98 -0.58
C GLU A 163 -16.66 6.32 -0.44
N PHE A 164 -15.33 6.31 -0.53
CA PHE A 164 -14.47 7.47 -0.32
C PHE A 164 -13.34 7.49 -1.34
N ALA A 165 -13.03 8.63 -1.95
CA ALA A 165 -11.87 8.76 -2.82
C ALA A 165 -10.63 9.22 -2.04
N HIS A 166 -9.47 8.68 -2.40
CA HIS A 166 -8.18 9.07 -1.86
C HIS A 166 -7.49 10.11 -2.73
N LEU A 167 -7.26 11.30 -2.17
CA LEU A 167 -6.80 12.46 -2.92
C LEU A 167 -5.34 12.39 -3.40
N GLN A 168 -4.48 11.66 -2.68
CA GLN A 168 -3.06 11.59 -3.04
C GLN A 168 -2.80 10.65 -4.23
N SER A 169 -3.65 9.64 -4.43
CA SER A 169 -3.46 8.64 -5.50
C SER A 169 -4.16 8.98 -6.80
N GLY A 170 -4.91 10.08 -6.87
CA GLY A 170 -5.51 10.55 -8.12
C GLY A 170 -6.75 11.41 -7.93
N VAL A 171 -7.53 11.52 -9.01
CA VAL A 171 -8.75 12.31 -9.09
C VAL A 171 -9.94 11.50 -8.56
N PRO A 172 -10.77 12.05 -7.65
CA PRO A 172 -12.01 11.41 -7.23
C PRO A 172 -12.92 11.08 -8.43
N PRO A 173 -13.37 9.83 -8.60
CA PRO A 173 -14.31 9.49 -9.66
C PRO A 173 -15.70 10.05 -9.35
N VAL A 174 -16.49 10.23 -10.41
CA VAL A 174 -17.89 10.65 -10.32
C VAL A 174 -18.80 9.51 -10.74
N ARG A 175 -20.02 9.48 -10.21
CA ARG A 175 -21.04 8.52 -10.64
C ARG A 175 -21.70 8.99 -11.94
N ASN A 176 -21.98 8.05 -12.85
CA ASN A 176 -22.85 8.28 -14.00
C ASN A 176 -24.34 8.25 -13.60
N ASP A 177 -25.24 8.44 -14.56
CA ASP A 177 -26.69 8.41 -14.32
C ASP A 177 -27.22 7.04 -13.84
N ALA A 178 -26.46 5.96 -14.09
CA ALA A 178 -26.74 4.62 -13.58
C ALA A 178 -26.23 4.39 -12.15
N GLY A 179 -25.51 5.36 -11.57
CA GLY A 179 -24.94 5.28 -10.23
C GLY A 179 -23.58 4.59 -10.16
N GLU A 180 -22.98 4.26 -11.30
CA GLU A 180 -21.68 3.58 -11.40
C GLU A 180 -20.54 4.61 -11.41
N LEU A 181 -19.41 4.29 -10.76
CA LEU A 181 -18.23 5.15 -10.79
C LEU A 181 -17.56 5.12 -12.17
N VAL A 182 -17.33 6.29 -12.75
CA VAL A 182 -16.63 6.43 -14.03
C VAL A 182 -15.13 6.44 -13.80
N LEU A 183 -14.47 5.34 -14.16
CA LEU A 183 -13.03 5.17 -13.99
C LEU A 183 -12.23 5.64 -15.21
N SER A 184 -11.15 6.39 -14.95
CA SER A 184 -10.19 6.90 -15.92
C SER A 184 -8.76 6.53 -15.52
N ASP A 185 -7.78 6.77 -16.40
CA ASP A 185 -6.36 6.59 -16.07
C ASP A 185 -5.91 7.46 -14.89
N SER A 186 -6.59 8.58 -14.61
CA SER A 186 -6.26 9.47 -13.48
C SER A 186 -7.03 9.18 -12.19
N THR A 187 -7.90 8.17 -12.18
CA THR A 187 -8.79 7.91 -11.04
C THR A 187 -8.00 7.46 -9.80
N GLY A 188 -8.19 8.18 -8.69
CA GLY A 188 -7.60 7.83 -7.40
C GLY A 188 -8.20 6.55 -6.82
N LEU A 189 -7.60 6.07 -5.72
CA LEU A 189 -8.13 4.91 -5.00
C LEU A 189 -9.53 5.22 -4.49
N VAL A 190 -10.43 4.23 -4.60
CA VAL A 190 -11.78 4.28 -4.03
C VAL A 190 -11.83 3.29 -2.89
N PHE A 191 -12.16 3.76 -1.70
CA PHE A 191 -12.27 2.96 -0.51
C PHE A 191 -13.72 2.67 -0.16
N VAL A 192 -14.01 1.44 0.25
CA VAL A 192 -15.27 1.03 0.88
C VAL A 192 -15.04 0.97 2.39
N LEU A 193 -15.89 1.63 3.18
CA LEU A 193 -15.83 1.56 4.65
C LEU A 193 -16.52 0.27 5.13
N LEU A 194 -15.78 -0.55 5.88
CA LEU A 194 -16.28 -1.75 6.52
C LEU A 194 -16.34 -1.57 8.05
N PRO A 195 -17.44 -2.00 8.70
CA PRO A 195 -17.60 -1.91 10.15
C PRO A 195 -16.76 -2.97 10.88
N PRO A 196 -16.58 -2.83 12.21
CA PRO A 196 -16.14 -3.94 13.05
C PRO A 196 -16.95 -5.20 12.82
N SER A 197 -16.29 -6.34 12.82
CA SER A 197 -16.93 -7.61 12.47
C SER A 197 -16.23 -8.81 13.11
N THR A 198 -16.92 -9.95 13.04
CA THR A 198 -16.32 -11.26 13.25
C THR A 198 -16.36 -12.03 11.94
N ALA A 199 -15.20 -12.46 11.45
CA ALA A 199 -15.07 -13.19 10.20
C ALA A 199 -14.77 -14.67 10.47
N ILE A 200 -15.38 -15.58 9.71
CA ILE A 200 -14.93 -16.96 9.63
C ILE A 200 -14.03 -17.07 8.41
N ILE A 201 -12.78 -17.47 8.61
CA ILE A 201 -11.79 -17.64 7.55
C ILE A 201 -11.43 -19.11 7.34
N GLY A 202 -11.04 -19.45 6.12
CA GLY A 202 -10.64 -20.79 5.70
C GLY A 202 -11.72 -21.61 5.00
N ALA A 203 -11.37 -22.84 4.66
CA ALA A 203 -12.26 -23.80 4.01
C ALA A 203 -12.03 -25.23 4.54
N LEU A 204 -13.07 -26.05 4.41
CA LEU A 204 -13.06 -27.46 4.77
C LEU A 204 -13.19 -28.33 3.52
N LEU A 205 -12.50 -29.47 3.53
CA LEU A 205 -12.79 -30.55 2.59
C LEU A 205 -14.14 -31.21 2.96
N PRO A 206 -14.88 -31.78 1.99
CA PRO A 206 -16.10 -32.51 2.26
C PRO A 206 -15.84 -33.73 3.15
N THR A 207 -16.65 -33.90 4.20
CA THR A 207 -16.65 -35.06 5.10
C THR A 207 -18.09 -35.53 5.34
N PRO A 208 -18.33 -36.69 5.99
CA PRO A 208 -19.67 -37.08 6.41
C PRO A 208 -20.37 -36.05 7.30
N ASP A 209 -19.61 -35.37 8.18
CA ASP A 209 -20.14 -34.33 9.08
C ASP A 209 -20.29 -32.97 8.39
N HIS A 210 -19.50 -32.73 7.34
CA HIS A 210 -19.52 -31.52 6.52
C HIS A 210 -19.67 -31.89 5.03
N PRO A 211 -20.86 -32.35 4.58
CA PRO A 211 -21.06 -32.77 3.19
C PRO A 211 -20.93 -31.59 2.22
N LEU A 212 -20.68 -31.90 0.94
CA LEU A 212 -20.65 -30.90 -0.13
C LEU A 212 -21.92 -30.03 -0.12
N GLY A 213 -21.74 -28.71 -0.22
CA GLY A 213 -22.83 -27.73 -0.11
C GLY A 213 -23.05 -27.21 1.31
N SER A 214 -22.37 -27.76 2.32
CA SER A 214 -22.34 -27.17 3.66
C SER A 214 -21.52 -25.87 3.69
N PRO A 215 -21.79 -24.97 4.65
CA PRO A 215 -20.99 -23.76 4.84
C PRO A 215 -19.49 -24.06 4.93
N PHE A 216 -18.72 -23.27 4.19
CA PHE A 216 -17.25 -23.28 4.11
C PHE A 216 -16.66 -24.58 3.55
N VAL A 217 -17.47 -25.45 2.95
CA VAL A 217 -16.97 -26.68 2.30
C VAL A 217 -16.62 -26.41 0.84
N ASP A 218 -15.36 -26.66 0.48
CA ASP A 218 -14.87 -26.63 -0.89
C ASP A 218 -14.20 -27.98 -1.22
N PRO A 219 -14.67 -28.72 -2.24
CA PRO A 219 -14.04 -29.98 -2.66
C PRO A 219 -12.60 -29.82 -3.14
N LEU A 220 -12.16 -28.60 -3.44
CA LEU A 220 -10.80 -28.26 -3.84
C LEU A 220 -10.04 -27.48 -2.77
N ALA A 221 -10.53 -27.46 -1.52
CA ALA A 221 -9.83 -26.86 -0.39
C ALA A 221 -8.44 -27.48 -0.21
N ARG A 222 -7.44 -26.64 0.10
CA ARG A 222 -6.07 -27.09 0.40
C ARG A 222 -5.87 -27.27 1.91
N PRO A 223 -4.90 -28.11 2.35
CA PRO A 223 -4.62 -28.30 3.77
C PRO A 223 -4.35 -27.00 4.54
N GLU A 224 -3.72 -26.01 3.90
CA GLU A 224 -3.35 -24.73 4.51
C GLU A 224 -4.54 -23.78 4.72
N GLU A 225 -5.70 -24.11 4.15
CA GLU A 225 -6.97 -23.36 4.28
C GLU A 225 -7.77 -23.83 5.49
N ALA A 226 -7.30 -24.87 6.18
CA ALA A 226 -7.89 -25.42 7.39
C ALA A 226 -6.94 -25.22 8.60
N PRO A 227 -7.46 -25.24 9.85
CA PRO A 227 -8.89 -25.32 10.20
C PRO A 227 -9.61 -24.00 9.92
N LEU A 228 -10.95 -24.03 9.95
CA LEU A 228 -11.71 -22.77 10.02
C LEU A 228 -11.32 -22.02 11.29
N ASP A 229 -11.20 -20.70 11.19
CA ASP A 229 -10.95 -19.83 12.33
C ASP A 229 -11.94 -18.67 12.39
N THR A 230 -12.34 -18.31 13.61
CA THR A 230 -13.25 -17.20 13.88
C THR A 230 -12.44 -16.03 14.40
N VAL A 231 -12.26 -15.02 13.54
CA VAL A 231 -11.36 -13.89 13.76
C VAL A 231 -12.15 -12.62 14.08
N GLN A 232 -11.70 -11.89 15.10
CA GLN A 232 -12.21 -10.56 15.41
C GLN A 232 -11.50 -9.51 14.55
N ILE A 233 -12.28 -8.64 13.92
CA ILE A 233 -11.82 -7.42 13.25
C ILE A 233 -12.50 -6.28 14.02
N GLY A 234 -11.91 -5.91 15.16
CA GLY A 234 -12.52 -5.01 16.14
C GLY A 234 -12.65 -3.56 15.70
N ASP A 235 -11.78 -3.10 14.80
CA ASP A 235 -11.77 -1.72 14.33
C ASP A 235 -12.44 -1.62 12.94
N PRO A 236 -13.18 -0.53 12.66
CA PRO A 236 -13.60 -0.22 11.30
C PRO A 236 -12.37 0.07 10.44
N PHE A 237 -12.48 -0.24 9.15
CA PHE A 237 -11.39 0.00 8.21
C PHE A 237 -11.91 0.30 6.81
N PHE A 238 -11.09 1.00 6.05
CA PHE A 238 -11.26 1.21 4.63
C PHE A 238 -10.51 0.14 3.85
N LEU A 239 -11.15 -0.46 2.84
CA LEU A 239 -10.49 -1.35 1.88
C LEU A 239 -10.73 -0.85 0.46
N SER A 240 -9.69 -0.88 -0.36
CA SER A 240 -9.80 -0.41 -1.75
C SER A 240 -10.79 -1.28 -2.53
N LYS A 241 -11.75 -0.63 -3.20
CA LYS A 241 -12.80 -1.24 -4.02
C LYS A 241 -12.22 -2.09 -5.15
N TYR A 242 -11.05 -1.68 -5.64
CA TYR A 242 -10.29 -2.26 -6.74
C TYR A 242 -8.86 -2.59 -6.28
N GLU A 243 -8.17 -3.45 -7.03
CA GLU A 243 -6.71 -3.58 -6.96
C GLU A 243 -6.02 -2.23 -7.26
N MET A 244 -4.82 -2.02 -6.74
CA MET A 244 -4.04 -0.81 -7.05
C MET A 244 -3.66 -0.80 -8.53
N THR A 245 -4.01 0.27 -9.23
CA THR A 245 -3.69 0.41 -10.66
C THR A 245 -2.25 0.86 -10.88
N GLN A 246 -1.75 0.65 -12.10
CA GLN A 246 -0.44 1.17 -12.51
C GLN A 246 -0.33 2.70 -12.39
N SER A 247 -1.41 3.44 -12.65
CA SER A 247 -1.45 4.90 -12.43
C SER A 247 -1.25 5.28 -10.97
N GLN A 248 -2.00 4.61 -10.08
CA GLN A 248 -1.95 4.89 -8.64
C GLN A 248 -0.58 4.53 -8.07
N TRP A 249 0.04 3.46 -8.55
CA TRP A 249 1.43 3.12 -8.22
C TRP A 249 2.40 4.22 -8.63
N LEU A 250 2.31 4.70 -9.87
CA LEU A 250 3.19 5.74 -10.42
C LEU A 250 3.01 7.12 -9.77
N SER A 251 1.92 7.33 -8.99
CA SER A 251 1.74 8.58 -8.23
C SER A 251 2.78 8.78 -7.12
N VAL A 252 3.42 7.69 -6.64
CA VAL A 252 4.42 7.72 -5.55
C VAL A 252 5.68 6.89 -5.83
N ASN A 253 5.74 6.23 -6.97
CA ASN A 253 6.89 5.45 -7.43
C ASN A 253 7.33 5.89 -8.82
N ALA A 254 8.63 5.98 -9.04
CA ALA A 254 9.18 6.38 -10.33
C ALA A 254 9.03 5.32 -11.42
N GLU A 255 9.09 4.03 -11.05
CA GLU A 255 9.07 2.91 -11.99
C GLU A 255 7.77 2.12 -11.94
N ASN A 256 7.33 1.65 -13.11
CA ASN A 256 6.25 0.68 -13.25
C ASN A 256 6.85 -0.74 -13.33
N PRO A 257 6.65 -1.59 -12.30
CA PRO A 257 7.24 -2.92 -12.23
C PRO A 257 6.52 -3.95 -13.10
N SER A 258 5.30 -3.65 -13.54
CA SER A 258 4.43 -4.58 -14.25
C SER A 258 5.11 -5.15 -15.50
N THR A 259 4.92 -6.44 -15.72
CA THR A 259 5.16 -7.12 -16.98
C THR A 259 4.25 -6.55 -18.09
N GLY A 260 2.97 -6.36 -17.79
CA GLY A 260 1.97 -5.79 -18.70
C GLY A 260 1.92 -4.25 -18.63
N LYS A 261 2.97 -3.55 -19.08
CA LYS A 261 3.05 -2.09 -18.94
C LYS A 261 2.02 -1.35 -19.80
N ALA A 262 1.45 -0.29 -19.24
CA ALA A 262 0.59 0.62 -19.98
C ALA A 262 1.25 1.09 -21.30
N GLY A 263 0.49 0.99 -22.40
CA GLY A 263 0.96 1.31 -23.76
C GLY A 263 1.56 0.12 -24.51
N GLU A 264 1.90 -0.97 -23.82
CA GLU A 264 2.40 -2.20 -24.44
C GLU A 264 1.26 -3.18 -24.76
N ARG A 265 1.53 -4.09 -25.71
CA ARG A 265 0.62 -5.20 -26.01
C ARG A 265 1.17 -6.51 -25.47
N TYR A 266 0.36 -7.20 -24.70
CA TYR A 266 0.65 -8.55 -24.24
C TYR A 266 -0.41 -9.50 -24.78
N TRP A 267 0.00 -10.57 -25.45
CA TRP A 267 -0.90 -11.51 -26.15
C TRP A 267 -1.95 -10.83 -27.05
N GLY A 268 -1.58 -9.69 -27.64
CA GLY A 268 -2.45 -8.91 -28.54
C GLY A 268 -3.32 -7.85 -27.85
N GLU A 269 -3.41 -7.85 -26.52
CA GLU A 269 -4.22 -6.92 -25.73
C GLU A 269 -3.44 -5.69 -25.31
N LEU A 270 -4.06 -4.51 -25.41
CA LEU A 270 -3.43 -3.24 -25.02
C LEU A 270 -3.58 -3.03 -23.51
N HIS A 271 -2.46 -2.99 -22.81
CA HIS A 271 -2.43 -2.60 -21.41
C HIS A 271 -2.57 -1.08 -21.26
N THR A 272 -3.25 -0.67 -20.21
CA THR A 272 -3.53 0.74 -19.87
C THR A 272 -3.18 1.02 -18.42
N LEU A 273 -3.14 2.29 -18.04
CA LEU A 273 -2.84 2.70 -16.67
C LEU A 273 -3.89 2.24 -15.64
N ARG A 274 -5.06 1.74 -16.08
CA ARG A 274 -6.11 1.15 -15.23
C ARG A 274 -5.94 -0.33 -14.94
N HIS A 275 -4.98 -1.02 -15.56
CA HIS A 275 -4.67 -2.39 -15.17
C HIS A 275 -4.04 -2.41 -13.78
N PRO A 276 -4.20 -3.49 -13.01
CA PRO A 276 -3.52 -3.62 -11.74
C PRO A 276 -2.01 -3.58 -11.94
N VAL A 277 -1.31 -3.03 -10.95
CA VAL A 277 0.14 -3.20 -10.87
C VAL A 277 0.46 -4.63 -10.43
N GLU A 278 1.39 -5.29 -11.12
CA GLU A 278 1.91 -6.62 -10.77
C GLU A 278 3.44 -6.66 -10.79
N ASN A 279 4.03 -7.83 -10.54
CA ASN A 279 5.47 -8.03 -10.44
C ASN A 279 6.11 -7.19 -9.32
N VAL A 280 5.40 -7.13 -8.19
CA VAL A 280 5.78 -6.41 -6.98
C VAL A 280 6.11 -7.37 -5.84
N THR A 281 7.10 -7.02 -5.04
CA THR A 281 7.35 -7.71 -3.77
C THR A 281 6.40 -7.20 -2.69
N TRP A 282 6.24 -7.98 -1.62
CA TRP A 282 5.56 -7.52 -0.41
C TRP A 282 6.17 -6.22 0.14
N PHE A 283 7.50 -6.07 0.08
CA PHE A 283 8.19 -4.87 0.56
C PHE A 283 7.86 -3.64 -0.29
N ASP A 284 7.81 -3.80 -1.62
CA ASP A 284 7.41 -2.71 -2.51
C ASP A 284 5.96 -2.28 -2.21
N CYS A 285 5.08 -3.23 -1.92
CA CYS A 285 3.68 -2.98 -1.56
C CYS A 285 3.55 -2.22 -0.23
N VAL A 286 4.28 -2.63 0.81
CA VAL A 286 4.29 -1.96 2.12
C VAL A 286 4.87 -0.55 2.02
N GLU A 287 5.97 -0.37 1.29
CA GLU A 287 6.55 0.96 1.11
C GLU A 287 5.62 1.87 0.30
N THR A 288 5.02 1.37 -0.77
CA THR A 288 4.08 2.14 -1.61
C THR A 288 2.85 2.56 -0.81
N THR A 289 2.24 1.65 -0.06
CA THR A 289 1.08 1.97 0.78
C THR A 289 1.46 2.96 1.89
N ARG A 290 2.63 2.80 2.53
CA ARG A 290 3.13 3.77 3.52
C ARG A 290 3.28 5.17 2.94
N ARG A 291 3.79 5.32 1.71
CA ARG A 291 3.95 6.63 1.05
C ARG A 291 2.62 7.36 0.82
N LEU A 292 1.54 6.61 0.72
CA LEU A 292 0.17 7.10 0.56
C LEU A 292 -0.56 7.30 1.90
N GLY A 293 0.06 6.99 3.05
CA GLY A 293 -0.61 6.99 4.35
C GLY A 293 -1.58 5.81 4.52
N LEU A 294 -1.32 4.70 3.83
CA LEU A 294 -2.13 3.50 3.77
C LEU A 294 -1.35 2.29 4.33
N THR A 295 -1.98 1.12 4.29
CA THR A 295 -1.37 -0.16 4.63
C THR A 295 -1.88 -1.27 3.69
N LEU A 296 -1.36 -2.49 3.85
CA LEU A 296 -1.98 -3.69 3.28
C LEU A 296 -3.09 -4.20 4.22
N PRO A 297 -4.17 -4.79 3.71
CA PRO A 297 -5.14 -5.48 4.55
C PRO A 297 -4.49 -6.66 5.26
N THR A 298 -5.01 -7.01 6.43
CA THR A 298 -4.74 -8.34 7.00
C THR A 298 -5.42 -9.42 6.16
N GLU A 299 -4.96 -10.65 6.27
CA GLU A 299 -5.57 -11.82 5.62
C GLU A 299 -7.05 -11.95 6.03
N ALA A 300 -7.36 -11.66 7.29
CA ALA A 300 -8.72 -11.71 7.81
C ALA A 300 -9.60 -10.59 7.23
N GLN A 301 -9.11 -9.36 7.14
CA GLN A 301 -9.81 -8.25 6.50
C GLN A 301 -10.08 -8.53 5.03
N TRP A 302 -9.09 -9.08 4.33
CA TRP A 302 -9.20 -9.44 2.92
C TRP A 302 -10.27 -10.52 2.70
N GLU A 303 -10.20 -11.64 3.43
CA GLU A 303 -11.16 -12.74 3.24
C GLU A 303 -12.58 -12.36 3.67
N PHE A 304 -12.72 -11.54 4.73
CA PHE A 304 -14.01 -10.99 5.13
C PHE A 304 -14.66 -10.18 3.99
N ALA A 305 -13.88 -9.27 3.38
CA ALA A 305 -14.35 -8.45 2.27
C ALA A 305 -14.65 -9.30 1.02
N ALA A 306 -13.79 -10.26 0.69
CA ALA A 306 -13.95 -11.13 -0.47
C ALA A 306 -15.16 -12.07 -0.35
N ARG A 307 -15.44 -12.59 0.86
CA ARG A 307 -16.62 -13.43 1.13
C ARG A 307 -17.93 -12.65 1.07
N ALA A 308 -17.91 -11.39 1.50
CA ALA A 308 -19.09 -10.51 1.48
C ALA A 308 -20.36 -11.16 2.05
N GLY A 309 -20.23 -11.86 3.18
CA GLY A 309 -21.32 -12.56 3.87
C GLY A 309 -21.67 -13.96 3.36
N THR A 310 -20.99 -14.45 2.32
CA THR A 310 -21.18 -15.81 1.81
C THR A 310 -20.33 -16.84 2.56
N THR A 311 -20.79 -18.09 2.56
CA THR A 311 -20.07 -19.24 3.13
C THR A 311 -19.66 -20.24 2.05
N THR A 312 -19.80 -19.87 0.78
CA THR A 312 -19.54 -20.75 -0.37
C THR A 312 -18.09 -20.64 -0.85
N PRO A 313 -17.62 -21.54 -1.75
CA PRO A 313 -16.26 -21.47 -2.28
C PRO A 313 -15.93 -20.18 -3.03
N THR A 314 -16.95 -19.49 -3.55
CA THR A 314 -16.85 -18.17 -4.16
C THR A 314 -17.94 -17.24 -3.63
N TRP A 315 -17.81 -15.93 -3.87
CA TRP A 315 -18.85 -14.96 -3.47
C TRP A 315 -20.15 -15.08 -4.29
N ALA A 316 -20.12 -15.78 -5.43
CA ALA A 316 -21.30 -16.07 -6.25
C ALA A 316 -21.90 -17.47 -5.99
N GLY A 317 -21.35 -18.23 -5.04
CA GLY A 317 -21.78 -19.59 -4.75
C GLY A 317 -20.73 -20.63 -5.10
N ALA A 318 -21.12 -21.59 -5.95
CA ALA A 318 -20.17 -22.58 -6.49
C ALA A 318 -19.20 -21.92 -7.48
N GLU A 319 -18.04 -22.53 -7.71
CA GLU A 319 -17.01 -22.02 -8.63
C GLU A 319 -17.56 -21.61 -10.00
N ARG A 320 -18.32 -22.48 -10.66
CA ARG A 320 -18.87 -22.21 -12.00
C ARG A 320 -19.81 -21.00 -12.04
N ALA A 321 -20.32 -20.54 -10.90
CA ALA A 321 -21.15 -19.34 -10.84
C ALA A 321 -20.34 -18.06 -11.08
N LEU A 322 -19.00 -18.11 -11.07
CA LEU A 322 -18.10 -17.00 -11.41
C LEU A 322 -17.52 -17.07 -12.83
N GLN A 323 -17.91 -18.07 -13.63
CA GLN A 323 -17.43 -18.19 -14.99
C GLN A 323 -17.66 -16.88 -15.76
N CYS A 324 -16.57 -16.23 -16.19
CA CYS A 324 -16.57 -14.93 -16.87
C CYS A 324 -17.23 -13.76 -16.11
N ARG A 325 -17.37 -13.88 -14.77
CA ARG A 325 -17.76 -12.78 -13.87
C ARG A 325 -16.58 -12.19 -13.11
N GLU A 326 -15.39 -12.74 -13.31
CA GLU A 326 -14.08 -12.36 -12.79
C GLU A 326 -13.06 -12.73 -13.89
N ASN A 327 -11.91 -12.06 -13.93
CA ASN A 327 -10.80 -12.42 -14.81
C ASN A 327 -10.11 -13.69 -14.28
N SER A 328 -10.29 -14.82 -14.95
CA SER A 328 -9.75 -16.11 -14.49
C SER A 328 -9.45 -17.01 -15.68
N GLY A 329 -8.77 -18.14 -15.44
CA GLY A 329 -8.34 -18.98 -16.55
C GLY A 329 -9.53 -19.43 -17.42
N ASP A 330 -9.55 -19.02 -18.68
CA ASP A 330 -10.67 -19.22 -19.60
C ASP A 330 -10.20 -19.68 -20.99
N ARG A 331 -11.11 -19.72 -21.96
CA ARG A 331 -10.77 -20.13 -23.34
C ARG A 331 -9.76 -19.20 -23.98
N ARG A 332 -9.84 -17.90 -23.69
CA ARG A 332 -9.00 -16.89 -24.31
C ARG A 332 -7.56 -16.99 -23.82
N LEU A 333 -7.36 -17.15 -22.52
CA LEU A 333 -6.06 -17.52 -21.95
C LEU A 333 -5.56 -18.83 -22.56
N HIS A 334 -6.41 -19.86 -22.69
CA HIS A 334 -5.99 -21.13 -23.27
C HIS A 334 -5.55 -21.01 -24.74
N GLU A 335 -6.20 -20.15 -25.53
CA GLU A 335 -5.79 -19.85 -26.90
C GLU A 335 -4.44 -19.12 -26.97
N ALA A 336 -4.16 -18.22 -26.02
CA ALA A 336 -2.88 -17.52 -25.90
C ALA A 336 -1.76 -18.42 -25.34
N GLU A 337 -2.09 -19.29 -24.39
CA GLU A 337 -1.19 -20.24 -23.72
C GLU A 337 -1.77 -21.67 -23.70
N PRO A 338 -1.54 -22.45 -24.77
CA PRO A 338 -2.14 -23.79 -24.92
C PRO A 338 -1.78 -24.82 -23.84
N PHE A 339 -0.77 -24.54 -23.01
CA PHE A 339 -0.37 -25.40 -21.89
C PHE A 339 -1.23 -25.18 -20.63
N GLN A 340 -2.03 -24.11 -20.58
CA GLN A 340 -3.01 -23.91 -19.53
C GLN A 340 -4.12 -24.95 -19.70
N THR A 341 -4.21 -25.89 -18.76
CA THR A 341 -5.14 -27.03 -18.83
C THR A 341 -6.35 -26.90 -17.91
N ASN A 342 -6.32 -25.94 -16.99
CA ASN A 342 -7.39 -25.67 -16.04
C ASN A 342 -8.00 -24.30 -16.36
N TRP A 343 -9.10 -24.31 -17.11
CA TRP A 343 -9.78 -23.11 -17.56
C TRP A 343 -11.29 -23.36 -17.74
N PHE A 344 -12.07 -22.30 -17.70
CA PHE A 344 -13.51 -22.33 -17.94
C PHE A 344 -13.85 -22.19 -19.42
N ASP A 345 -14.82 -22.95 -19.92
CA ASP A 345 -15.34 -22.82 -21.29
C ASP A 345 -16.19 -21.55 -21.48
N CYS A 346 -15.55 -20.39 -21.34
CA CYS A 346 -16.06 -19.06 -21.62
C CYS A 346 -14.91 -18.16 -22.11
N ASP A 347 -15.23 -16.93 -22.49
CA ASP A 347 -14.27 -15.92 -22.95
C ASP A 347 -14.62 -14.61 -22.22
N ASP A 348 -13.78 -14.22 -21.27
CA ASP A 348 -13.95 -13.03 -20.43
C ASP A 348 -13.40 -11.76 -21.11
N GLY A 349 -12.76 -11.93 -22.28
CA GLY A 349 -12.19 -10.87 -23.09
C GLY A 349 -10.73 -10.54 -22.80
N TYR A 350 -10.09 -11.19 -21.80
CA TYR A 350 -8.72 -10.92 -21.39
C TYR A 350 -7.90 -12.21 -21.25
N ALA A 351 -6.83 -12.33 -22.03
CA ALA A 351 -5.89 -13.43 -21.86
C ALA A 351 -4.91 -13.16 -20.70
N HIS A 352 -4.68 -11.91 -20.36
CA HIS A 352 -3.84 -11.47 -19.23
C HIS A 352 -4.69 -10.71 -18.20
N THR A 353 -4.08 -9.84 -17.40
CA THR A 353 -4.81 -8.90 -16.55
C THR A 353 -5.78 -8.03 -17.36
N ALA A 354 -6.86 -7.63 -16.71
CA ALA A 354 -7.88 -6.73 -17.20
C ALA A 354 -7.81 -5.39 -16.46
N PRO A 355 -8.35 -4.29 -17.03
CA PRO A 355 -8.57 -3.07 -16.29
C PRO A 355 -9.47 -3.34 -15.08
N VAL A 356 -9.14 -2.74 -13.94
CA VAL A 356 -9.91 -2.95 -12.71
C VAL A 356 -11.37 -2.51 -12.87
N GLY A 357 -12.28 -3.23 -12.21
CA GLY A 357 -13.69 -2.86 -12.14
C GLY A 357 -14.50 -3.12 -13.42
N VAL A 358 -13.97 -3.90 -14.36
CA VAL A 358 -14.71 -4.35 -15.57
C VAL A 358 -15.69 -5.48 -15.22
N PHE A 359 -15.35 -6.28 -14.23
CA PHE A 359 -16.13 -7.44 -13.80
C PHE A 359 -17.14 -7.11 -12.71
N ASP A 360 -17.98 -8.08 -12.37
CA ASP A 360 -19.02 -7.91 -11.37
C ASP A 360 -18.43 -7.65 -9.99
N ALA A 361 -19.07 -6.76 -9.22
CA ALA A 361 -18.75 -6.60 -7.81
C ALA A 361 -19.36 -7.73 -6.97
N ASN A 362 -18.67 -8.12 -5.90
CA ASN A 362 -19.24 -8.97 -4.88
C ASN A 362 -20.33 -8.23 -4.07
N PRO A 363 -21.10 -8.90 -3.18
CA PRO A 363 -22.18 -8.26 -2.42
C PRO A 363 -21.79 -7.08 -1.50
N PHE A 364 -20.50 -6.87 -1.24
CA PHE A 364 -20.00 -5.70 -0.51
C PHE A 364 -19.52 -4.57 -1.43
N GLY A 365 -19.42 -4.83 -2.73
CA GLY A 365 -19.05 -3.84 -3.75
C GLY A 365 -17.60 -3.95 -4.20
N PHE A 366 -16.86 -4.96 -3.76
CA PHE A 366 -15.48 -5.15 -4.19
C PHE A 366 -15.42 -5.89 -5.52
N HIS A 367 -14.56 -5.41 -6.41
CA HIS A 367 -14.30 -6.04 -7.71
C HIS A 367 -12.97 -6.78 -7.69
N ASP A 368 -12.83 -7.74 -8.61
CA ASP A 368 -11.57 -8.41 -8.92
C ASP A 368 -10.99 -9.15 -7.71
N VAL A 369 -11.84 -9.52 -6.73
CA VAL A 369 -11.38 -10.15 -5.48
C VAL A 369 -11.04 -11.62 -5.67
N LEU A 370 -11.50 -12.27 -6.75
CA LEU A 370 -11.26 -13.69 -7.01
C LEU A 370 -10.57 -13.98 -8.35
N GLY A 371 -9.86 -13.01 -8.91
CA GLY A 371 -9.23 -13.12 -10.22
C GLY A 371 -8.30 -11.94 -10.48
N ASN A 372 -7.96 -11.73 -11.75
CA ASN A 372 -7.08 -10.66 -12.22
C ASN A 372 -5.63 -10.81 -11.71
N VAL A 373 -5.29 -10.31 -10.52
CA VAL A 373 -3.99 -10.60 -9.89
C VAL A 373 -4.16 -11.14 -8.46
N TRP A 374 -3.20 -11.93 -8.02
CA TRP A 374 -3.07 -12.23 -6.60
C TRP A 374 -2.75 -10.96 -5.82
N GLU A 375 -3.17 -10.89 -4.56
CA GLU A 375 -2.98 -9.70 -3.74
C GLU A 375 -2.19 -10.01 -2.47
N TRP A 376 -1.06 -9.33 -2.27
CA TRP A 376 -0.32 -9.39 -1.00
C TRP A 376 -1.16 -8.88 0.17
N VAL A 377 -1.10 -9.59 1.29
CA VAL A 377 -1.65 -9.17 2.59
C VAL A 377 -0.55 -8.97 3.63
N LEU A 378 -0.88 -8.34 4.75
CA LEU A 378 0.09 -7.95 5.78
C LEU A 378 0.67 -9.15 6.56
N ASP A 379 -0.07 -10.26 6.64
CA ASP A 379 0.23 -11.43 7.49
C ASP A 379 1.49 -12.20 7.07
N ASP A 380 2.17 -12.76 8.08
CA ASP A 380 3.21 -13.77 7.88
C ASP A 380 2.57 -15.12 7.56
N ALA A 381 3.24 -15.91 6.71
CA ALA A 381 2.72 -17.23 6.38
C ALA A 381 2.70 -18.15 7.60
N GLY A 382 1.52 -18.68 7.93
CA GLY A 382 1.30 -19.49 9.13
C GLY A 382 -0.06 -20.18 9.18
N SER A 383 -0.22 -21.06 10.17
CA SER A 383 -1.48 -21.77 10.45
C SER A 383 -2.55 -20.80 10.95
N PHE A 384 -3.81 -21.05 10.61
CA PHE A 384 -4.94 -20.31 11.17
C PHE A 384 -5.13 -20.53 12.68
N SER A 385 -4.47 -21.54 13.27
CA SER A 385 -4.44 -21.73 14.73
C SER A 385 -3.57 -20.71 15.48
N LEU A 386 -2.80 -19.87 14.79
CA LEU A 386 -1.98 -18.83 15.42
C LEU A 386 -2.88 -17.69 15.95
N PRO A 387 -2.49 -17.06 17.07
CA PRO A 387 -3.26 -15.96 17.64
C PRO A 387 -3.36 -14.79 16.67
N THR A 388 -4.49 -14.09 16.73
CA THR A 388 -4.76 -12.89 15.94
C THR A 388 -4.77 -11.65 16.82
N ARG A 389 -4.35 -10.53 16.26
CA ARG A 389 -4.53 -9.21 16.88
C ARG A 389 -6.02 -8.84 16.88
N PRO A 390 -6.66 -8.55 18.03
CA PRO A 390 -8.11 -8.34 18.08
C PRO A 390 -8.65 -7.14 17.28
N SER A 391 -7.83 -6.13 17.01
CA SER A 391 -8.24 -4.93 16.28
C SER A 391 -8.51 -5.20 14.81
N ASP A 392 -7.76 -6.10 14.17
CA ASP A 392 -7.79 -6.26 12.70
C ASP A 392 -7.55 -7.69 12.21
N GLY A 393 -7.36 -8.64 13.12
CA GLY A 393 -7.17 -10.04 12.77
C GLY A 393 -5.77 -10.43 12.28
N LEU A 394 -4.77 -9.54 12.41
CA LEU A 394 -3.40 -9.76 11.94
C LEU A 394 -2.69 -10.94 12.65
N ARG A 395 -1.95 -11.77 11.90
CA ARG A 395 -1.02 -12.80 12.40
C ARG A 395 0.43 -12.49 12.03
N LEU A 396 1.29 -12.29 13.03
CA LEU A 396 2.73 -12.04 12.88
C LEU A 396 3.63 -13.14 13.48
N GLU A 397 3.05 -14.17 14.07
CA GLU A 397 3.82 -15.29 14.65
C GLU A 397 4.09 -16.41 13.62
N GLY A 398 4.01 -16.06 12.33
CA GLY A 398 4.28 -16.97 11.22
C GLY A 398 5.76 -17.02 10.84
N LYS A 399 6.01 -17.41 9.60
CA LYS A 399 7.35 -17.39 8.98
C LYS A 399 7.60 -16.00 8.39
N ALA A 400 8.34 -15.15 9.11
CA ALA A 400 8.58 -13.75 8.74
C ALA A 400 9.16 -13.50 7.32
N GLU A 401 9.94 -14.45 6.78
CA GLU A 401 10.53 -14.34 5.42
C GLU A 401 9.52 -14.65 4.30
N THR A 402 8.32 -15.12 4.66
CA THR A 402 7.28 -15.53 3.72
C THR A 402 5.99 -14.75 3.98
N GLY A 403 5.48 -14.09 2.96
CA GLY A 403 4.19 -13.40 3.02
C GLY A 403 3.06 -14.30 2.53
N ILE A 404 1.83 -13.90 2.79
CA ILE A 404 0.63 -14.48 2.20
C ILE A 404 0.11 -13.60 1.06
N PHE A 405 -0.38 -14.23 0.00
CA PHE A 405 -1.22 -13.58 -0.99
C PHE A 405 -2.52 -14.36 -1.24
N ARG A 406 -3.56 -13.65 -1.68
CA ARG A 406 -4.96 -14.06 -1.73
C ARG A 406 -5.60 -13.74 -3.09
N GLY A 407 -6.78 -14.28 -3.38
CA GLY A 407 -7.59 -13.91 -4.56
C GLY A 407 -7.63 -14.95 -5.67
N CYS A 408 -6.47 -15.45 -6.08
CA CYS A 408 -6.20 -16.00 -7.42
C CYS A 408 -5.92 -14.90 -8.43
N SER A 409 -5.27 -15.25 -9.54
CA SER A 409 -4.98 -14.37 -10.68
C SER A 409 -5.70 -14.86 -11.94
N TYR A 410 -5.54 -14.13 -13.04
CA TYR A 410 -6.11 -14.42 -14.36
C TYR A 410 -5.83 -15.85 -14.88
N ASN A 411 -4.81 -16.55 -14.36
CA ASN A 411 -4.48 -17.93 -14.76
C ASN A 411 -4.83 -18.99 -13.70
N TYR A 412 -5.61 -18.63 -12.67
CA TYR A 412 -6.09 -19.55 -11.63
C TYR A 412 -7.62 -19.59 -11.57
N PRO A 413 -8.20 -20.72 -11.15
CA PRO A 413 -9.64 -20.77 -10.86
C PRO A 413 -9.99 -20.00 -9.58
N PRO A 414 -11.10 -19.25 -9.56
CA PRO A 414 -11.49 -18.36 -8.47
C PRO A 414 -11.86 -19.15 -7.21
N ARG A 415 -11.31 -18.74 -6.06
CA ARG A 415 -11.55 -19.39 -4.75
C ARG A 415 -11.36 -18.41 -3.60
N VAL A 416 -12.40 -18.19 -2.79
CA VAL A 416 -12.38 -17.17 -1.73
C VAL A 416 -11.43 -17.50 -0.59
N ALA A 417 -11.30 -18.77 -0.23
CA ALA A 417 -10.42 -19.23 0.84
C ALA A 417 -8.97 -19.43 0.39
N ARG A 418 -8.69 -19.29 -0.92
CA ARG A 418 -7.38 -19.62 -1.47
C ARG A 418 -6.31 -18.67 -0.95
N ARG A 419 -5.26 -19.28 -0.42
CA ARG A 419 -4.07 -18.60 0.08
C ARG A 419 -2.82 -19.33 -0.38
N VAL A 420 -1.75 -18.57 -0.56
CA VAL A 420 -0.43 -19.13 -0.85
C VAL A 420 0.58 -18.38 0.00
N GLY A 421 1.43 -19.15 0.70
CA GLY A 421 2.60 -18.63 1.41
C GLY A 421 3.86 -18.84 0.57
N LEU A 422 4.55 -17.75 0.25
CA LEU A 422 5.78 -17.77 -0.54
C LEU A 422 6.79 -16.79 0.06
N GLU A 423 8.08 -16.98 -0.26
CA GLU A 423 9.08 -15.95 -0.06
C GLU A 423 8.60 -14.61 -0.66
N ARG A 424 8.92 -13.50 0.02
CA ARG A 424 8.51 -12.14 -0.34
C ARG A 424 9.23 -11.60 -1.59
N LYS A 425 9.14 -12.34 -2.70
CA LYS A 425 9.76 -12.08 -4.00
C LYS A 425 8.70 -11.71 -5.03
N LYS A 426 9.15 -11.09 -6.12
CA LYS A 426 8.29 -10.74 -7.25
C LYS A 426 7.77 -12.00 -7.94
N GLN A 427 6.53 -11.92 -8.41
CA GLN A 427 5.88 -12.88 -9.29
C GLN A 427 5.03 -12.10 -10.28
N PHE A 428 4.93 -12.59 -11.51
CA PHE A 428 4.37 -11.85 -12.66
C PHE A 428 2.85 -11.57 -12.56
N ASP A 429 2.16 -12.21 -11.62
CA ASP A 429 0.71 -12.12 -11.45
C ASP A 429 0.31 -11.77 -10.02
N ILE A 430 1.23 -11.18 -9.23
CA ILE A 430 0.95 -10.70 -7.87
C ILE A 430 1.04 -9.17 -7.82
N GLY A 431 -0.04 -8.55 -7.39
CA GLY A 431 -0.21 -7.14 -7.06
C GLY A 431 -0.65 -6.93 -5.61
N LEU A 432 -1.49 -5.91 -5.40
CA LEU A 432 -1.99 -5.52 -4.07
C LEU A 432 -3.31 -4.76 -4.16
N ARG A 433 -4.01 -4.74 -3.02
CA ARG A 433 -5.15 -3.87 -2.73
C ARG A 433 -4.88 -3.11 -1.43
N PRO A 434 -4.88 -1.78 -1.41
CA PRO A 434 -4.61 -1.03 -0.19
C PRO A 434 -5.77 -1.08 0.81
N ALA A 435 -5.43 -0.93 2.08
CA ALA A 435 -6.35 -0.68 3.19
C ALA A 435 -5.92 0.55 4.00
N ARG A 436 -6.82 1.08 4.83
CA ARG A 436 -6.52 2.15 5.79
C ARG A 436 -7.35 1.98 7.06
N VAL A 437 -6.73 2.14 8.22
CA VAL A 437 -7.45 2.18 9.51
C VAL A 437 -8.23 3.50 9.60
N VAL A 438 -9.44 3.47 10.17
CA VAL A 438 -10.18 4.71 10.43
C VAL A 438 -9.54 5.47 11.59
N ASP A 439 -9.17 6.73 11.37
CA ASP A 439 -8.62 7.59 12.40
C ASP A 439 -9.63 7.77 13.54
N PRO A 440 -9.18 7.70 14.82
CA PRO A 440 -10.07 7.78 15.96
C PRO A 440 -10.77 9.15 16.03
N LEU A 441 -11.91 9.19 16.72
CA LEU A 441 -12.58 10.44 17.04
C LEU A 441 -11.61 11.35 17.81
N ARG A 442 -11.21 12.49 17.21
CA ARG A 442 -10.38 13.49 17.89
C ARG A 442 -11.12 13.98 19.13
N ASN A 443 -10.71 13.53 20.31
CA ASN A 443 -11.18 14.09 21.57
C ASN A 443 -10.58 15.50 21.73
N ASP A 444 -11.33 16.54 21.36
CA ASP A 444 -10.99 17.97 21.53
C ASP A 444 -10.87 18.41 23.01
N ARG A 445 -10.62 17.47 23.94
CA ARG A 445 -10.47 17.69 25.38
C ARG A 445 -9.14 17.24 26.00
N SER A 446 -8.31 16.44 25.33
CA SER A 446 -7.05 15.93 25.93
C SER A 446 -5.79 16.69 25.46
N GLU A 447 -5.73 17.20 24.23
CA GLU A 447 -4.49 17.83 23.72
C GLU A 447 -4.25 19.27 24.20
N LYS A 448 -5.29 19.94 24.73
CA LYS A 448 -5.15 21.29 25.32
C LYS A 448 -4.66 21.30 26.77
N LEU A 449 -4.61 20.16 27.46
CA LEU A 449 -4.08 20.08 28.84
C LEU A 449 -2.62 19.62 28.89
N GLU A 450 -2.16 18.74 28.01
CA GLU A 450 -0.77 18.25 28.05
C GLU A 450 0.26 19.25 27.51
N SER A 451 -0.13 20.12 26.58
CA SER A 451 0.73 21.21 26.08
C SER A 451 0.91 22.36 27.08
N ALA A 452 -0.06 22.58 27.98
CA ALA A 452 0.03 23.62 29.01
C ALA A 452 0.88 23.19 30.21
N ASP A 453 0.76 21.94 30.66
CA ASP A 453 1.53 21.43 31.82
C ASP A 453 2.99 21.13 31.48
N SER A 454 3.27 20.72 30.24
CA SER A 454 4.65 20.49 29.77
C SER A 454 5.44 21.80 29.61
N GLN A 455 4.79 22.91 29.27
CA GLN A 455 5.43 24.24 29.29
C GLN A 455 5.55 24.86 30.69
N ALA A 456 4.69 24.48 31.64
CA ALA A 456 4.77 24.93 33.02
C ALA A 456 5.89 24.23 33.82
N HIS A 457 6.18 22.96 33.54
CA HIS A 457 7.25 22.20 34.22
C HIS A 457 8.67 22.55 33.73
N MET A 458 8.86 22.95 32.48
CA MET A 458 10.18 23.42 32.01
C MET A 458 10.61 24.79 32.57
N ARG A 459 9.69 25.60 33.10
CA ARG A 459 10.00 26.94 33.64
C ARG A 459 10.36 26.98 35.13
N ARG A 460 10.33 25.86 35.88
CA ARG A 460 10.60 25.84 37.33
C ARG A 460 11.73 24.91 37.81
N GLY A 461 12.53 24.34 36.91
CA GLY A 461 13.64 23.43 37.27
C GLY A 461 15.03 24.07 37.30
N GLY A 462 15.22 25.18 38.01
CA GLY A 462 16.52 25.85 38.15
C GLY A 462 17.29 25.43 39.40
N SER A 463 18.40 24.71 39.21
CA SER A 463 19.57 24.59 40.11
C SER A 463 19.40 23.86 41.45
N ILE A 464 19.88 22.61 41.52
CA ILE A 464 20.41 22.02 42.76
C ILE A 464 21.77 21.38 42.48
N ARG A 465 22.83 22.03 42.98
CA ARG A 465 24.20 21.50 43.09
C ARG A 465 24.24 20.40 44.16
N THR A 466 24.63 19.19 43.79
CA THR A 466 24.95 18.13 44.76
C THR A 466 26.38 18.29 45.29
N ARG A 467 26.51 18.71 46.57
CA ARG A 467 27.73 18.60 47.37
C ARG A 467 27.89 17.15 47.87
N ARG A 468 29.09 16.58 47.74
CA ARG A 468 29.51 15.38 48.49
C ARG A 468 29.81 15.75 49.96
N PRO A 469 29.56 14.86 50.94
CA PRO A 469 30.25 14.93 52.21
C PRO A 469 31.24 13.76 52.41
N ASN A 470 32.38 14.10 53.01
CA ASN A 470 33.40 13.20 53.55
C ASN A 470 32.90 12.45 54.79
N GLY A 471 33.52 11.30 55.06
CA GLY A 471 33.11 10.33 56.09
C GLY A 471 33.56 10.61 57.52
N VAL A 472 33.28 9.63 58.39
CA VAL A 472 33.87 9.43 59.72
C VAL A 472 33.87 7.92 60.04
N GLU A 473 34.96 7.44 60.63
CA GLU A 473 35.29 6.07 61.04
C GLU A 473 34.67 5.67 62.41
N THR A 474 34.19 4.40 62.51
CA THR A 474 34.28 3.32 63.54
C THR A 474 34.29 3.61 65.08
N PRO A 475 34.23 2.63 66.05
CA PRO A 475 34.23 1.14 65.96
C PRO A 475 33.37 0.31 66.98
N THR A 476 33.52 -1.03 66.88
CA THR A 476 33.40 -2.14 67.88
C THR A 476 32.07 -2.88 68.16
N GLY A 477 32.07 -4.19 67.86
CA GLY A 477 32.02 -5.26 68.89
C GLY A 477 30.82 -6.22 68.92
N ALA A 478 31.01 -7.50 68.55
CA ALA A 478 30.83 -8.70 69.39
C ALA A 478 30.48 -10.00 68.59
N HIS A 479 31.23 -11.06 68.94
CA HIS A 479 31.15 -12.50 68.59
C HIS A 479 29.96 -13.22 69.26
N PRO A 480 29.70 -14.55 69.06
CA PRO A 480 30.54 -15.62 68.47
C PRO A 480 30.12 -16.16 67.11
#